data_AF-A0A2Y9FW89-F1
#
_entry.id   AF-A0A2Y9FW89-F1
#
_cell.length_a   1.000
_cell.length_b   1.000
_cell.length_c   1.000
_cell.angle_alpha   90.00
_cell.angle_beta   90.00
_cell.angle_gamma   90.00
#
_symmetry.space_group_name_H-M   'P 1'
#
loop_
_entity.id
_entity.type
_entity.pdbx_description
1 polymer ?
#
loop_
_entity_poly.entity_id
_entity_poly.type
_entity_poly.pdbx_seq_one_letter_code
_entity_poly.pdbx_strand_id
1 'polypeptide(L)'
;MAQMLQSGFPALCIFGVLTLLHCPSAMCDCSLPPSIAHGSYEDVSSFMSFTTEVKYTCDEGYVLVGKAKITCRYSGWLSPAPQCKALCLKPEVENGKLSVDKDQYIETENVTIQCDRGYRVVGLQSVTCSEKRTWYPEVPKCEWEVPQGCEQVLSGRHLMQCLPRPQDVQMALEVYKLSLEVKQLEQSIGPEEHQSEISTSTPPFSP
;
A
#
# COMPACT_ATOMS: atom_id res chain seq x y z
N MET A 1 12.64 18.36 18.96
CA MET A 1 12.06 17.98 20.27
C MET A 1 12.64 16.62 20.68
N ALA A 2 13.94 16.60 21.01
CA ALA A 2 14.65 15.42 21.49
C ALA A 2 14.87 15.62 22.99
N GLN A 3 14.33 14.73 23.82
CA GLN A 3 14.50 14.81 25.26
C GLN A 3 15.88 14.27 25.64
N MET A 4 16.77 15.18 26.02
CA MET A 4 18.03 14.90 26.70
C MET A 4 17.70 14.48 28.14
N LEU A 5 17.71 13.18 28.44
CA LEU A 5 17.75 12.71 29.83
C LEU A 5 19.16 12.96 30.38
N GLN A 6 19.30 14.09 31.07
CA GLN A 6 20.48 14.46 31.84
C GLN A 6 20.69 13.44 32.98
N SER A 7 21.66 12.55 32.84
CA SER A 7 22.21 11.81 33.99
C SER A 7 23.22 12.71 34.72
N GLY A 8 22.73 13.66 35.51
CA GLY A 8 23.56 14.42 36.43
C GLY A 8 23.94 13.56 37.63
N PHE A 9 25.16 13.05 37.68
CA PHE A 9 25.71 12.40 38.87
C PHE A 9 26.27 13.46 39.83
N PRO A 10 25.96 13.43 41.13
CA PRO A 10 26.53 14.37 42.09
C PRO A 10 28.02 14.05 42.27
N ALA A 11 28.89 14.99 41.90
CA ALA A 11 30.32 14.89 42.16
C ALA A 11 30.61 15.29 43.62
N LEU A 12 31.15 14.38 44.43
CA LEU A 12 31.72 14.70 45.74
C LEU A 12 33.25 14.67 45.66
N CYS A 13 33.89 15.76 46.08
CA CYS A 13 35.34 15.87 46.15
C CYS A 13 35.86 15.27 47.46
N ILE A 14 36.39 14.05 47.40
CA ILE A 14 37.15 13.43 48.49
C ILE A 14 38.63 13.41 48.10
N PHE A 15 39.45 14.05 48.92
CA PHE A 15 40.91 14.13 48.77
C PHE A 15 41.43 14.69 47.43
N GLY A 16 40.77 15.71 46.87
CA GLY A 16 41.36 16.55 45.81
C GLY A 16 41.59 15.89 44.46
N VAL A 17 41.11 14.65 44.26
CA VAL A 17 41.12 13.98 42.96
C VAL A 17 39.69 13.89 42.46
N LEU A 18 39.46 14.33 41.22
CA LEU A 18 38.18 14.18 40.53
C LEU A 18 37.99 12.69 40.16
N THR A 19 37.65 11.86 41.14
CA THR A 19 37.30 10.46 40.88
C THR A 19 35.89 10.46 40.30
N LEU A 20 35.82 10.33 38.97
CA LEU A 20 34.60 9.83 38.35
C LEU A 20 34.29 8.50 39.05
N LEU A 21 33.08 8.37 39.63
CA LEU A 21 32.48 7.09 39.94
C LEU A 21 32.36 6.31 38.62
N HIS A 22 33.48 5.78 38.16
CA HIS A 22 33.48 4.71 37.18
C HIS A 22 32.82 3.56 37.90
N CYS A 23 31.58 3.28 37.51
CA CYS A 23 30.95 2.01 37.80
C CYS A 23 31.98 0.94 37.40
N PRO A 24 32.51 0.14 38.34
CA PRO A 24 33.47 -0.89 38.00
C PRO A 24 32.84 -1.76 36.92
N SER A 25 33.53 -1.96 35.80
CA SER A 25 33.11 -2.82 34.68
C SER A 25 32.98 -4.31 35.05
N ALA A 26 32.84 -4.62 36.35
CA ALA A 26 32.89 -5.94 36.97
C ALA A 26 31.56 -6.36 37.61
N MET A 27 30.47 -5.61 37.42
CA MET A 27 29.11 -6.06 37.79
C MET A 27 28.18 -6.09 36.58
N CYS A 28 28.61 -6.74 35.49
CA CYS A 28 27.68 -7.34 34.53
C CYS A 28 27.11 -8.63 35.13
N ASP A 29 26.42 -8.51 36.26
CA ASP A 29 25.54 -9.56 36.73
C ASP A 29 24.31 -9.51 35.81
N CYS A 30 23.81 -10.64 35.32
CA CYS A 30 22.72 -10.70 34.32
C CYS A 30 21.35 -10.24 34.79
N SER A 31 21.35 -9.36 35.79
CA SER A 31 20.24 -8.61 36.37
C SER A 31 19.39 -7.85 35.37
N LEU A 32 19.90 -7.48 34.18
CA LEU A 32 19.10 -6.82 33.14
C LEU A 32 19.19 -7.52 31.78
N PRO A 33 18.13 -8.27 31.40
CA PRO A 33 17.97 -8.79 30.04
C PRO A 33 17.93 -7.67 28.99
N PRO A 34 18.42 -7.91 27.76
CA PRO A 34 18.32 -6.95 26.68
C PRO A 34 16.85 -6.59 26.40
N SER A 35 16.54 -5.31 26.30
CA SER A 35 15.22 -4.87 25.85
C SER A 35 15.05 -5.13 24.36
N ILE A 36 13.82 -5.45 23.95
CA ILE A 36 13.44 -5.62 22.55
C ILE A 36 12.31 -4.65 22.22
N ALA A 37 12.24 -4.19 20.98
CA ALA A 37 11.10 -3.40 20.51
C ALA A 37 9.87 -4.32 20.36
N HIS A 38 8.69 -3.78 20.68
CA HIS A 38 7.40 -4.48 20.50
C HIS A 38 7.32 -5.83 21.22
N GLY A 39 7.94 -5.93 22.40
CA GLY A 39 7.87 -7.13 23.22
C GLY A 39 8.36 -6.89 24.64
N SER A 40 8.07 -7.87 25.49
CA SER A 40 8.46 -7.91 26.89
C SER A 40 9.16 -9.23 27.22
N TYR A 41 9.71 -9.33 28.43
CA TYR A 41 10.27 -10.57 28.95
C TYR A 41 9.78 -10.84 30.38
N GLU A 42 9.73 -12.13 30.73
CA GLU A 42 9.48 -12.65 32.08
C GLU A 42 10.70 -13.44 32.56
N ASP A 43 11.06 -13.28 33.83
CA ASP A 43 12.05 -14.13 34.49
C ASP A 43 11.40 -15.49 34.77
N VAL A 44 12.00 -16.54 34.21
CA VAL A 44 11.56 -17.94 34.34
C VAL A 44 12.66 -18.80 34.96
N SER A 45 13.64 -18.18 35.62
CA SER A 45 14.69 -18.88 36.35
C SER A 45 14.10 -19.72 37.46
N SER A 46 14.68 -20.91 37.66
CA SER A 46 14.36 -21.73 38.83
C SER A 46 15.16 -21.23 40.01
N PHE A 47 14.51 -21.13 41.19
CA PHE A 47 15.16 -20.72 42.44
C PHE A 47 16.39 -21.58 42.80
N MET A 48 16.44 -22.82 42.30
CA MET A 48 17.55 -23.76 42.52
C MET A 48 18.63 -23.73 41.41
N SER A 49 18.50 -22.87 40.41
CA SER A 49 19.42 -22.77 39.28
C SER A 49 20.45 -21.66 39.47
N PHE A 50 21.71 -21.95 39.18
CA PHE A 50 22.81 -20.96 39.14
C PHE A 50 22.84 -20.12 37.85
N THR A 51 21.72 -20.06 37.12
CA THR A 51 21.59 -19.41 35.81
C THR A 51 20.29 -18.64 35.75
N THR A 52 20.35 -17.41 35.25
CA THR A 52 19.15 -16.61 34.93
C THR A 52 18.58 -17.07 33.59
N GLU A 53 17.30 -17.40 33.53
CA GLU A 53 16.60 -17.69 32.28
C GLU A 53 15.45 -16.71 32.12
N VAL A 54 15.33 -16.11 30.94
CA VAL A 54 14.23 -15.21 30.62
C VAL A 54 13.52 -15.64 29.36
N LYS A 55 12.20 -15.46 29.36
CA LYS A 55 11.35 -15.78 28.22
C LYS A 55 10.74 -14.50 27.66
N TYR A 56 10.98 -14.26 26.38
CA TYR A 56 10.44 -13.14 25.63
C TYR A 56 9.07 -13.48 25.04
N THR A 57 8.22 -12.46 25.00
CA THR A 57 6.91 -12.48 24.35
C THR A 57 6.75 -11.19 23.54
N CYS A 58 6.16 -11.28 22.35
CA CYS A 58 5.90 -10.10 21.53
C CYS A 58 4.53 -9.50 21.84
N ASP A 59 4.41 -8.20 21.61
CA ASP A 59 3.14 -7.48 21.68
C ASP A 59 2.17 -8.00 20.62
N GLU A 60 0.87 -7.73 20.80
CA GLU A 60 -0.15 -8.13 19.84
C GLU A 60 0.14 -7.59 18.43
N GLY A 61 0.00 -8.45 17.42
CA GLY A 61 0.31 -8.10 16.02
C GLY A 61 1.80 -8.10 15.68
N TYR A 62 2.64 -8.67 16.54
CA TYR A 62 4.05 -8.96 16.25
C TYR A 62 4.33 -10.45 16.44
N VAL A 63 5.28 -10.98 15.67
CA VAL A 63 5.71 -12.38 15.73
C VAL A 63 7.16 -12.48 16.21
N LEU A 64 7.43 -13.43 17.10
CA LEU A 64 8.75 -13.68 17.64
C LEU A 64 9.63 -14.42 16.63
N VAL A 65 10.76 -13.80 16.27
CA VAL A 65 11.80 -14.36 15.40
C VAL A 65 13.07 -14.55 16.21
N GLY A 66 13.46 -15.80 16.43
CA GLY A 66 14.63 -16.19 17.22
C GLY A 66 14.27 -17.10 18.39
N LYS A 67 15.16 -17.20 19.39
CA LYS A 67 14.90 -18.01 20.58
C LYS A 67 14.03 -17.22 21.55
N ALA A 68 12.83 -17.76 21.84
CA ALA A 68 11.94 -17.16 22.84
C ALA A 68 12.54 -17.17 24.25
N LYS A 69 13.46 -18.10 24.54
CA LYS A 69 14.17 -18.18 25.82
C LYS A 69 15.66 -17.98 25.63
N ILE A 70 16.24 -17.15 26.48
CA ILE A 70 17.70 -17.00 26.57
C ILE A 70 18.16 -17.22 28.00
N THR A 71 19.35 -17.77 28.13
CA THR A 71 19.96 -18.10 29.42
C THR A 71 21.19 -17.26 29.59
N CYS A 72 21.37 -16.67 30.77
CA CYS A 72 22.64 -16.13 31.18
C CYS A 72 23.41 -17.13 32.05
N ARG A 73 24.70 -17.22 31.79
CA ARG A 73 25.66 -17.94 32.64
C ARG A 73 26.84 -17.03 32.94
N TYR A 74 27.19 -16.91 34.23
CA TYR A 74 28.21 -15.97 34.69
C TYR A 74 27.84 -14.52 34.35
N SER A 75 28.63 -13.83 33.52
CA SER A 75 28.44 -12.42 33.16
C SER A 75 27.83 -12.20 31.76
N GLY A 76 27.33 -13.25 31.09
CA GLY A 76 26.92 -13.16 29.70
C GLY A 76 25.70 -14.00 29.30
N TRP A 77 24.89 -13.42 28.42
CA TRP A 77 23.80 -14.12 27.73
C TRP A 77 24.36 -15.09 26.69
N LEU A 78 23.92 -16.34 26.75
CA LEU A 78 24.37 -17.43 25.87
C LEU A 78 23.74 -17.35 24.46
N SER A 79 22.74 -16.52 24.26
CA SER A 79 22.07 -16.32 22.97
C SER A 79 21.61 -14.87 22.84
N PRO A 80 21.60 -14.32 21.62
CA PRO A 80 21.08 -12.98 21.39
C PRO A 80 19.59 -12.93 21.70
N ALA A 81 19.10 -11.74 22.09
CA ALA A 81 17.67 -11.51 22.26
C ALA A 81 16.93 -11.71 20.92
N PRO A 82 15.69 -12.24 20.95
CA PRO A 82 14.88 -12.38 19.75
C PRO A 82 14.42 -11.03 19.22
N GLN A 83 13.84 -11.02 18.02
CA GLN A 83 13.19 -9.86 17.43
C GLN A 83 11.69 -10.07 17.35
N CYS A 84 10.91 -9.03 17.65
CA CYS A 84 9.48 -9.02 17.36
C CYS A 84 9.26 -8.29 16.04
N LYS A 85 8.87 -9.04 15.01
CA LYS A 85 8.60 -8.50 13.68
C LYS A 85 7.12 -8.19 13.50
N ALA A 86 6.81 -7.06 12.87
CA ALA A 86 5.43 -6.68 12.60
C ALA A 86 4.69 -7.74 11.78
N LEU A 87 3.40 -7.94 12.07
CA LEU A 87 2.47 -8.69 11.23
C LEU A 87 1.51 -7.70 10.57
N CYS A 88 1.51 -7.65 9.25
CA CYS A 88 0.53 -6.92 8.46
C CYS A 88 -0.63 -7.83 8.09
N LEU A 89 -1.85 -7.31 8.19
CA LEU A 89 -3.03 -7.97 7.66
C LEU A 89 -3.01 -7.97 6.14
N LYS A 90 -3.70 -8.95 5.54
CA LYS A 90 -3.91 -9.02 4.09
C LYS A 90 -4.40 -7.68 3.53
N PRO A 91 -3.74 -7.11 2.51
CA PRO A 91 -4.18 -5.89 1.88
C PRO A 91 -5.45 -6.15 1.08
N GLU A 92 -6.41 -5.23 1.19
CA GLU A 92 -7.65 -5.28 0.43
C GLU A 92 -7.42 -4.68 -0.96
N VAL A 93 -7.72 -5.46 -2.00
CA VAL A 93 -7.58 -5.05 -3.41
C VAL A 93 -8.84 -5.48 -4.14
N GLU A 94 -9.66 -4.51 -4.54
CA GLU A 94 -10.81 -4.75 -5.40
C GLU A 94 -10.35 -4.98 -6.85
N ASN A 95 -11.01 -5.90 -7.57
CA ASN A 95 -10.71 -6.22 -8.98
C ASN A 95 -9.22 -6.59 -9.21
N GLY A 96 -8.62 -7.29 -8.26
CA GLY A 96 -7.24 -7.73 -8.33
C GLY A 96 -6.94 -8.86 -7.35
N LYS A 97 -5.72 -9.38 -7.45
CA LYS A 97 -5.20 -10.53 -6.71
C LYS A 97 -3.79 -10.25 -6.21
N LEU A 98 -3.40 -10.94 -5.15
CA LEU A 98 -2.05 -10.88 -4.59
C LEU A 98 -1.19 -12.02 -5.13
N SER A 99 0.10 -11.76 -5.34
CA SER A 99 1.07 -12.78 -5.79
C SER A 99 1.20 -13.96 -4.83
N VAL A 100 1.06 -13.69 -3.52
CA VAL A 100 1.04 -14.68 -2.47
C VAL A 100 -0.16 -14.36 -1.61
N ASP A 101 -1.12 -15.28 -1.50
CA ASP A 101 -2.36 -15.08 -0.75
C ASP A 101 -2.24 -15.69 0.66
N LYS A 102 -2.08 -14.84 1.68
CA LYS A 102 -2.04 -15.21 3.10
C LYS A 102 -2.92 -14.24 3.87
N ASP A 103 -3.39 -14.67 5.04
CA ASP A 103 -4.14 -13.78 5.95
C ASP A 103 -3.23 -12.75 6.64
N GLN A 104 -1.95 -13.10 6.84
CA GLN A 104 -0.95 -12.27 7.51
C GLN A 104 0.42 -12.38 6.84
N TYR A 105 1.17 -11.28 6.91
CA TYR A 105 2.51 -11.14 6.33
C TYR A 105 3.48 -10.60 7.37
N ILE A 106 4.69 -11.14 7.38
CA ILE A 106 5.75 -10.72 8.30
C ILE A 106 6.43 -9.47 7.74
N GLU A 107 6.87 -8.57 8.61
CA GLU A 107 7.73 -7.43 8.27
C GLU A 107 8.80 -7.82 7.25
N THR A 108 9.01 -6.95 6.25
CA THR A 108 9.88 -7.13 5.07
C THR A 108 9.36 -8.07 3.98
N GLU A 109 8.29 -8.82 4.21
CA GLU A 109 7.62 -9.55 3.14
C GLU A 109 6.98 -8.58 2.14
N ASN A 110 7.18 -8.86 0.85
CA ASN A 110 6.62 -8.11 -0.25
C ASN A 110 5.54 -8.91 -0.99
N VAL A 111 4.50 -8.21 -1.43
CA VAL A 111 3.46 -8.76 -2.29
C VAL A 111 3.30 -7.89 -3.51
N THR A 112 3.02 -8.53 -4.64
CA THR A 112 2.76 -7.86 -5.91
C THR A 112 1.28 -7.98 -6.23
N ILE A 113 0.67 -6.86 -6.57
CA ILE A 113 -0.73 -6.77 -6.96
C ILE A 113 -0.86 -7.04 -8.45
N GLN A 114 -1.81 -7.90 -8.81
CA GLN A 114 -2.18 -8.19 -10.19
C GLN A 114 -3.65 -7.90 -10.38
N CYS A 115 -3.98 -6.86 -11.15
CA CYS A 115 -5.36 -6.53 -11.45
C CYS A 115 -6.02 -7.55 -12.38
N ASP A 116 -7.33 -7.68 -12.24
CA ASP A 116 -8.17 -8.50 -13.12
C ASP A 116 -8.21 -7.90 -14.54
N ARG A 117 -8.73 -8.68 -15.49
CA ARG A 117 -8.81 -8.25 -16.90
C ARG A 117 -9.68 -7.00 -17.04
N GLY A 118 -9.18 -6.03 -17.81
CA GLY A 118 -9.85 -4.74 -18.01
C GLY A 118 -9.55 -3.73 -16.90
N TYR A 119 -8.68 -4.05 -15.93
CA TYR A 119 -8.20 -3.13 -14.91
C TYR A 119 -6.69 -2.96 -14.99
N ARG A 120 -6.22 -1.74 -14.71
CA ARG A 120 -4.81 -1.41 -14.59
C ARG A 120 -4.47 -1.00 -13.16
N VAL A 121 -3.22 -1.24 -12.78
CA VAL A 121 -2.67 -0.80 -11.49
C VAL A 121 -2.45 0.71 -11.52
N VAL A 122 -2.96 1.42 -10.53
CA VAL A 122 -2.69 2.84 -10.28
C VAL A 122 -1.89 2.95 -8.98
N GLY A 123 -0.62 3.32 -9.12
CA GLY A 123 0.36 3.36 -8.03
C GLY A 123 1.51 2.37 -8.24
N LEU A 124 2.20 2.03 -7.14
CA LEU A 124 3.27 1.03 -7.15
C LEU A 124 2.68 -0.38 -7.06
N GLN A 125 3.04 -1.24 -8.01
CA GLN A 125 2.50 -2.60 -8.12
C GLN A 125 2.88 -3.52 -6.96
N SER A 126 3.99 -3.24 -6.28
CA SER A 126 4.48 -4.05 -5.18
C SER A 126 4.48 -3.24 -3.89
N VAL A 127 4.02 -3.88 -2.81
CA VAL A 127 3.98 -3.31 -1.47
C VAL A 127 4.65 -4.24 -0.47
N THR A 128 5.23 -3.65 0.58
CA THR A 128 6.00 -4.36 1.60
C THR A 128 5.37 -4.15 2.97
N CYS A 129 5.31 -5.20 3.78
CA CYS A 129 4.89 -5.10 5.17
C CYS A 129 5.93 -4.32 5.97
N SER A 130 5.54 -3.17 6.53
CA SER A 130 6.42 -2.30 7.31
C SER A 130 6.41 -2.64 8.80
N GLU A 131 7.40 -2.13 9.54
CA GLU A 131 7.52 -2.22 11.00
C GLU A 131 6.28 -1.68 11.76
N LYS A 132 5.48 -0.83 11.10
CA LYS A 132 4.27 -0.20 11.66
C LYS A 132 3.02 -1.05 11.49
N ARG A 133 3.15 -2.30 11.01
CA ARG A 133 2.02 -3.20 10.67
C ARG A 133 1.13 -2.65 9.55
N THR A 134 1.68 -1.79 8.70
CA THR A 134 1.01 -1.21 7.53
C THR A 134 1.78 -1.54 6.25
N TRP A 135 1.09 -1.49 5.12
CA TRP A 135 1.70 -1.64 3.81
C TRP A 135 2.41 -0.36 3.37
N TYR A 136 3.62 -0.51 2.83
CA TYR A 136 4.38 0.59 2.25
C TYR A 136 5.04 0.16 0.93
N PRO A 137 4.90 0.93 -0.17
CA PRO A 137 4.01 2.08 -0.33
C PRO A 137 2.53 1.71 -0.11
N GLU A 138 1.64 2.70 -0.09
CA GLU A 138 0.20 2.45 0.04
C GLU A 138 -0.28 1.44 -1.01
N VAL A 139 -1.26 0.62 -0.63
CA VAL A 139 -1.83 -0.42 -1.48
C VAL A 139 -2.40 0.22 -2.76
N PRO A 140 -1.93 -0.19 -3.96
CA PRO A 140 -2.40 0.41 -5.20
C PRO A 140 -3.85 0.01 -5.48
N LYS A 141 -4.52 0.82 -6.31
CA LYS A 141 -5.88 0.52 -6.76
C LYS A 141 -5.86 -0.09 -8.15
N CYS A 142 -6.79 -1.01 -8.39
CA CYS A 142 -7.10 -1.47 -9.74
C CYS A 142 -8.21 -0.61 -10.30
N GLU A 143 -7.90 0.20 -11.31
CA GLU A 143 -8.86 1.06 -11.99
C GLU A 143 -9.20 0.52 -13.37
N TRP A 144 -10.46 0.63 -13.77
CA TRP A 144 -10.92 0.17 -15.07
C TRP A 144 -10.16 0.87 -16.20
N GLU A 145 -9.60 0.08 -17.10
CA GLU A 145 -8.93 0.55 -18.29
C GLU A 145 -9.97 0.77 -19.40
N VAL A 146 -9.97 1.98 -19.95
CA VAL A 146 -10.88 2.36 -21.03
C VAL A 146 -10.48 1.58 -22.29
N PRO A 147 -11.36 0.73 -22.85
CA PRO A 147 -11.04 0.03 -24.08
C PRO A 147 -10.79 1.01 -25.22
N GLN A 148 -9.85 0.69 -26.10
CA GLN A 148 -9.56 1.48 -27.29
C GLN A 148 -10.82 1.65 -28.15
N GLY A 149 -11.11 2.87 -28.58
CA GLY A 149 -12.32 3.21 -29.34
C GLY A 149 -13.53 3.61 -28.49
N CYS A 150 -13.42 3.61 -27.16
CA CYS A 150 -14.45 4.11 -26.24
C CYS A 150 -14.19 5.55 -25.77
N GLU A 151 -13.15 6.24 -26.26
CA GLU A 151 -12.77 7.59 -25.83
C GLU A 151 -13.88 8.61 -26.12
N GLN A 152 -14.59 8.45 -27.24
CA GLN A 152 -15.74 9.29 -27.60
C GLN A 152 -16.91 9.10 -26.64
N VAL A 153 -17.11 7.87 -26.12
CA VAL A 153 -18.17 7.58 -25.14
C VAL A 153 -17.89 8.31 -23.83
N LEU A 154 -16.63 8.35 -23.39
CA LEU A 154 -16.25 9.09 -22.18
C LEU A 154 -16.39 10.60 -22.36
N SER A 155 -15.97 11.12 -23.52
CA SER A 155 -16.13 12.54 -23.86
C SER A 155 -17.61 12.92 -23.89
N GLY A 156 -18.45 12.08 -24.49
CA GLY A 156 -19.90 12.21 -24.49
C GLY A 156 -20.47 12.20 -23.07
N ARG A 157 -20.06 11.25 -22.21
CA ARG A 157 -20.49 11.21 -20.80
C ARG A 157 -20.15 12.51 -20.06
N HIS A 158 -18.96 13.06 -20.28
CA HIS A 158 -18.55 14.30 -19.62
C HIS A 158 -19.36 15.51 -20.12
N LEU A 159 -19.65 15.59 -21.42
CA LEU A 159 -20.58 16.58 -21.97
C LEU A 159 -21.98 16.46 -21.35
N MET A 160 -22.48 15.24 -21.18
CA MET A 160 -23.78 15.01 -20.55
C MET A 160 -23.81 15.43 -19.07
N GLN A 161 -22.68 15.43 -18.37
CA GLN A 161 -22.59 15.95 -17.00
C GLN A 161 -22.70 17.48 -16.92
N CYS A 162 -22.51 18.20 -18.04
CA CYS A 162 -22.70 19.65 -18.09
C CYS A 162 -24.18 20.06 -18.18
N LEU A 163 -25.10 19.11 -18.39
CA LEU A 163 -26.53 19.38 -18.47
C LEU A 163 -27.12 19.33 -17.05
N PRO A 164 -27.57 20.47 -16.50
CA PRO A 164 -27.87 20.59 -15.07
C PRO A 164 -29.18 19.91 -14.65
N ARG A 165 -30.09 19.64 -15.60
CA ARG A 165 -31.38 19.00 -15.34
C ARG A 165 -31.44 17.63 -16.02
N PRO A 166 -32.02 16.61 -15.37
CA PRO A 166 -32.17 15.27 -15.96
C PRO A 166 -32.92 15.26 -17.30
N GLN A 167 -33.90 16.16 -17.47
CA GLN A 167 -34.67 16.27 -18.71
C GLN A 167 -33.81 16.75 -19.89
N ASP A 168 -32.83 17.61 -19.63
CA ASP A 168 -31.91 18.11 -20.67
C ASP A 168 -30.98 16.97 -21.14
N VAL A 169 -30.51 16.13 -20.20
CA VAL A 169 -29.73 14.91 -20.53
C VAL A 169 -30.56 13.95 -21.36
N GLN A 170 -31.81 13.69 -20.97
CA GLN A 170 -32.70 12.79 -21.70
C GLN A 170 -32.93 13.29 -23.13
N MET A 171 -33.24 14.57 -23.31
CA MET A 171 -33.40 15.17 -24.63
C MET A 171 -32.13 15.06 -25.48
N ALA A 172 -30.96 15.33 -24.90
CA ALA A 172 -29.69 15.19 -25.59
C ALA A 172 -29.40 13.75 -26.02
N LEU A 173 -29.74 12.76 -25.19
CA LEU A 173 -29.64 11.34 -25.53
C LEU A 173 -30.61 10.93 -26.64
N GLU A 174 -31.84 11.45 -26.64
CA GLU A 174 -32.83 11.21 -27.70
C GLU A 174 -32.37 11.82 -29.03
N VAL A 175 -31.85 13.05 -29.03
CA VAL A 175 -31.27 13.68 -30.23
C VAL A 175 -30.07 12.90 -30.73
N TYR A 176 -29.19 12.44 -29.84
CA TYR A 176 -28.04 11.62 -30.23
C TYR A 176 -28.49 10.30 -30.85
N LYS A 177 -29.48 9.63 -30.25
CA LYS A 177 -30.08 8.41 -30.79
C LYS A 177 -30.64 8.64 -32.19
N LEU A 178 -31.45 9.69 -32.38
CA LEU A 178 -32.02 10.03 -33.69
C LEU A 178 -30.90 10.32 -34.72
N SER A 179 -29.83 11.00 -34.33
CA SER A 179 -28.71 11.28 -35.24
C SER A 179 -28.01 10.00 -35.72
N LEU A 180 -27.90 8.98 -34.86
CA LEU A 180 -27.34 7.68 -35.21
C LEU A 180 -28.28 6.88 -36.13
N GLU A 181 -29.59 6.93 -35.88
CA GLU A 181 -30.59 6.30 -36.74
C GLU A 181 -30.60 6.92 -38.15
N VAL A 182 -30.55 8.25 -38.25
CA VAL A 182 -30.43 8.96 -39.54
C VAL A 182 -29.16 8.53 -40.27
N LYS A 183 -28.02 8.47 -39.58
CA LYS A 183 -26.75 8.04 -40.18
C LYS A 183 -26.77 6.58 -40.67
N GLN A 184 -27.46 5.69 -39.93
CA GLN A 184 -27.65 4.30 -40.37
C GLN A 184 -28.56 4.21 -41.60
N LEU A 185 -29.62 5.02 -41.65
CA LEU A 185 -30.51 5.10 -42.80
C LEU A 185 -29.77 5.64 -44.03
N GLU A 186 -28.97 6.69 -43.89
CA GLU A 186 -28.10 7.23 -44.95
C GLU A 186 -27.10 6.19 -45.48
N GLN A 187 -26.61 5.28 -44.65
CA GLN A 187 -25.76 4.17 -45.10
C GLN A 187 -26.54 3.06 -45.81
N SER A 188 -27.83 2.91 -45.50
CA SER A 188 -28.72 1.92 -46.13
C SER A 188 -29.26 2.38 -47.49
N ILE A 189 -29.33 3.69 -47.70
CA ILE A 189 -29.52 4.32 -49.00
C ILE A 189 -28.13 4.35 -49.65
N GLY A 190 -27.78 3.37 -50.49
CA GLY A 190 -26.48 3.35 -51.19
C GLY A 190 -26.21 4.66 -51.95
N PRO A 191 -24.97 4.91 -52.45
CA PRO A 191 -24.67 6.18 -53.12
C PRO A 191 -25.58 6.36 -54.35
N GLU A 192 -26.68 7.10 -54.18
CA GLU A 192 -27.46 7.59 -55.31
C GLU A 192 -26.55 8.54 -56.08
N GLU A 193 -26.36 8.20 -57.36
CA GLU A 193 -25.62 8.96 -58.35
C GLU A 193 -26.02 10.44 -58.32
N HIS A 194 -25.23 11.27 -57.65
CA HIS A 194 -25.29 12.72 -57.86
C HIS A 194 -24.48 13.07 -59.12
N GLN A 195 -24.91 12.53 -60.28
CA GLN A 195 -24.28 12.82 -61.57
C GLN A 195 -25.18 12.60 -62.79
N SER A 196 -26.42 13.08 -62.75
CA SER A 196 -27.27 13.38 -63.93
C SER A 196 -28.53 14.06 -63.38
N GLU A 197 -28.92 15.28 -63.73
CA GLU A 197 -29.08 15.86 -65.05
C GLU A 197 -28.99 17.41 -64.92
N ILE A 198 -27.94 18.02 -65.47
CA ILE A 198 -28.01 19.40 -65.99
C ILE A 198 -27.42 19.32 -67.40
N SER A 199 -28.21 18.82 -68.33
CA SER A 199 -28.01 19.05 -69.75
C SER A 199 -29.35 18.95 -70.45
N THR A 200 -29.53 19.83 -71.45
CA THR A 200 -30.74 20.11 -72.25
C THR A 200 -31.70 21.11 -71.56
N SER A 201 -32.06 22.26 -72.14
CA SER A 201 -32.21 22.62 -73.56
C SER A 201 -32.13 24.14 -73.79
N THR A 202 -31.22 24.59 -74.67
CA THR A 202 -31.35 25.87 -75.38
C THR A 202 -31.67 25.54 -76.84
N PRO A 203 -32.81 25.98 -77.42
CA PRO A 203 -33.14 25.69 -78.81
C PRO A 203 -32.39 26.64 -79.76
N PRO A 204 -32.05 26.19 -80.99
CA PRO A 204 -31.39 27.01 -81.98
C PRO A 204 -32.40 27.91 -82.70
N PHE A 205 -32.08 29.19 -82.82
CA PHE A 205 -32.71 30.08 -83.79
C PHE A 205 -31.65 30.61 -84.77
N SER A 206 -31.85 30.26 -86.03
CA SER A 206 -31.24 30.81 -87.25
C SER A 206 -32.31 30.64 -88.34
N PRO A 207 -32.33 31.42 -89.44
CA PRO A 207 -31.26 32.24 -90.02
C PRO A 207 -31.47 33.77 -89.87
#